data_AF-A0A375HVW4-F1
#
_entry.id   AF-A0A375HVW4-F1
#
_cell.length_a   1.000
_cell.length_b   1.000
_cell.length_c   1.000
_cell.angle_alpha   90.00
_cell.angle_beta   90.00
_cell.angle_gamma   90.00
#
_symmetry.space_group_name_H-M   'P 1'
#
loop_
_entity.id
_entity.type
_entity.pdbx_description
1 polymer ?
#
loop_
_entity_poly.entity_id
_entity_poly.type
_entity_poly.pdbx_seq_one_letter_code
_entity_poly.pdbx_strand_id
1 'polypeptide(L)'
;MALMIKAKELGHPADWLLRSQHNRTLPGGGKLWEQVTAGEPVGRIHFTLAARQAQPARAVRQQVWAQRVALPDAAGGVVSATCIVAREVDPPAGVKPIEWRLLSNREVNDLDAAAQLIDWYRARWEVELFFHVLKNGCRVEALQLASMARLERALALFMVVAWRIARLMRLGRTCPDLDAGLLFERDEWRAAFNLDKKKPPKTSPRLNEVVRLVAMLGCFLARKGDGEPGVKTIWQGLQRVVDFAAGLRYARELDD
;
A
#
# COMPACT_ATOMS: atom_id res chain seq x y z
N MET A 1 -21.20 -7.63 -11.37
CA MET A 1 -20.30 -8.49 -12.17
C MET A 1 -19.76 -7.81 -13.43
N ALA A 2 -20.30 -6.65 -13.83
CA ALA A 2 -19.95 -5.94 -15.07
C ALA A 2 -18.44 -5.84 -15.37
N LEU A 3 -17.61 -5.47 -14.38
CA LEU A 3 -16.15 -5.38 -14.59
C LEU A 3 -15.50 -6.72 -14.99
N MET A 4 -15.94 -7.83 -14.38
CA MET A 4 -15.39 -9.16 -14.72
C MET A 4 -15.83 -9.62 -16.10
N ILE A 5 -17.06 -9.30 -16.50
CA ILE A 5 -17.59 -9.57 -17.85
C ILE A 5 -16.80 -8.76 -18.88
N LYS A 6 -16.63 -7.45 -18.64
CA LYS A 6 -15.87 -6.59 -19.55
C LYS A 6 -14.42 -7.03 -19.67
N ALA A 7 -13.79 -7.44 -18.58
CA ALA A 7 -12.44 -7.99 -18.61
C ALA A 7 -12.37 -9.25 -19.48
N LYS A 8 -13.35 -10.16 -19.36
CA LYS A 8 -13.45 -11.36 -20.20
C LYS A 8 -13.64 -11.02 -21.68
N GLU A 9 -14.56 -10.10 -22.01
CA GLU A 9 -14.82 -9.65 -23.38
C GLU A 9 -13.58 -9.06 -24.06
N LEU A 10 -12.73 -8.39 -23.27
CA LEU A 10 -11.47 -7.81 -23.74
C LEU A 10 -10.29 -8.80 -23.74
N GLY A 11 -10.53 -10.08 -23.43
CA GLY A 11 -9.46 -11.10 -23.38
C GLY A 11 -8.53 -10.98 -22.17
N HIS A 12 -9.01 -10.43 -21.06
CA HIS A 12 -8.25 -10.21 -19.82
C HIS A 12 -6.98 -9.36 -20.02
N PRO A 13 -7.09 -8.09 -20.48
CA PRO A 13 -5.92 -7.23 -20.70
C PRO A 13 -5.15 -6.93 -19.40
N ALA A 14 -5.78 -7.15 -18.26
CA ALA A 14 -5.16 -7.20 -16.95
C ALA A 14 -5.84 -8.27 -16.09
N ASP A 15 -5.06 -8.93 -15.25
CA ASP A 15 -5.59 -9.80 -14.21
C ASP A 15 -6.31 -8.99 -13.13
N TRP A 16 -7.33 -9.58 -12.54
CA TRP A 16 -8.10 -8.98 -11.46
C TRP A 16 -8.10 -9.86 -10.21
N LEU A 17 -8.13 -9.19 -9.06
CA LEU A 17 -8.28 -9.78 -7.74
C LEU A 17 -9.22 -8.89 -6.93
N LEU A 18 -10.37 -9.44 -6.56
CA LEU A 18 -11.47 -8.69 -5.97
C LEU A 18 -11.89 -9.32 -4.65
N ARG A 19 -12.10 -8.51 -3.62
CA ARG A 19 -12.83 -8.98 -2.43
C ARG A 19 -14.30 -9.07 -2.78
N SER A 20 -14.90 -10.23 -2.55
CA SER A 20 -16.33 -10.40 -2.67
C SER A 20 -17.06 -9.83 -1.45
N GLN A 21 -18.04 -8.97 -1.71
CA GLN A 21 -19.00 -8.52 -0.71
C GLN A 21 -20.18 -9.49 -0.52
N HIS A 22 -20.57 -10.18 -1.59
CA HIS A 22 -21.79 -10.99 -1.60
C HIS A 22 -21.52 -12.50 -1.58
N ASN A 23 -22.44 -13.26 -1.01
CA ASN A 23 -22.49 -14.71 -1.14
C ASN A 23 -23.44 -15.08 -2.28
N ARG A 24 -22.87 -15.43 -3.44
CA ARG A 24 -23.64 -15.68 -4.68
C ARG A 24 -24.37 -17.01 -4.59
N THR A 25 -25.56 -17.06 -5.17
CA THR A 25 -26.27 -18.32 -5.41
C THR A 25 -25.71 -18.96 -6.68
N LEU A 26 -25.53 -20.27 -6.68
CA LEU A 26 -25.01 -21.02 -7.83
C LEU A 26 -26.16 -21.66 -8.64
N PRO A 27 -25.95 -21.96 -9.95
CA PRO A 27 -27.00 -22.49 -10.81
C PRO A 27 -27.64 -23.80 -10.32
N GLY A 28 -26.86 -24.67 -9.66
CA GLY A 28 -27.34 -25.95 -9.10
C GLY A 28 -27.98 -25.84 -7.70
N GLY A 29 -28.20 -24.62 -7.19
CA GLY A 29 -28.59 -24.39 -5.81
C GLY A 29 -27.39 -24.20 -4.87
N GLY A 30 -27.66 -23.81 -3.62
CA GLY A 30 -26.62 -23.53 -2.62
C GLY A 30 -25.90 -22.19 -2.79
N LYS A 31 -24.93 -21.93 -1.90
CA LYS A 31 -24.15 -20.69 -1.91
C LYS A 31 -22.68 -20.93 -2.25
N LEU A 32 -22.10 -19.94 -2.93
CA LEU A 32 -20.71 -19.96 -3.38
C LEU A 32 -19.72 -20.28 -2.25
N TRP A 33 -19.81 -19.57 -1.12
CA TRP A 33 -18.81 -19.75 -0.07
C TRP A 33 -18.97 -21.06 0.69
N GLU A 34 -20.18 -21.61 0.76
CA GLU A 34 -20.42 -22.96 1.30
C GLU A 34 -19.77 -24.01 0.39
N GLN A 35 -19.99 -23.92 -0.94
CA GLN A 35 -19.37 -24.83 -1.90
C GLN A 35 -17.83 -24.78 -1.82
N VAL A 36 -17.25 -23.57 -1.85
CA VAL A 36 -15.79 -23.39 -1.86
C VAL A 36 -15.14 -23.95 -0.59
N THR A 37 -15.84 -23.88 0.56
CA THR A 37 -15.32 -24.41 1.84
C THR A 37 -15.82 -25.81 2.19
N ALA A 38 -16.55 -26.49 1.29
CA ALA A 38 -17.06 -27.84 1.54
C ALA A 38 -15.97 -28.91 1.42
N GLY A 39 -14.94 -28.66 0.62
CA GLY A 39 -13.80 -29.57 0.44
C GLY A 39 -12.67 -29.32 1.44
N GLU A 40 -11.62 -30.12 1.30
CA GLU A 40 -10.39 -29.95 2.07
C GLU A 40 -9.72 -28.60 1.77
N PRO A 41 -9.16 -27.92 2.79
CA PRO A 41 -8.35 -26.73 2.60
C PRO A 41 -7.12 -27.03 1.74
N VAL A 42 -6.69 -26.07 0.92
CA VAL A 42 -5.43 -26.17 0.18
C VAL A 42 -4.20 -26.00 1.08
N GLY A 43 -4.40 -25.44 2.28
CA GLY A 43 -3.35 -25.35 3.29
C GLY A 43 -3.55 -24.22 4.29
N ARG A 44 -2.45 -23.78 4.91
CA ARG A 44 -2.43 -22.69 5.89
C ARG A 44 -1.36 -21.67 5.55
N ILE A 45 -1.68 -20.40 5.80
CA ILE A 45 -0.73 -19.29 5.69
C ILE A 45 -0.57 -18.59 7.04
N HIS A 46 0.56 -17.91 7.23
CA HIS A 46 0.82 -17.11 8.41
C HIS A 46 1.39 -15.75 8.04
N PHE A 47 0.99 -14.71 8.78
CA PHE A 47 1.59 -13.39 8.65
C PHE A 47 1.42 -12.56 9.91
N THR A 48 2.23 -11.50 10.02
CA THR A 48 2.06 -10.50 11.08
C THR A 48 1.15 -9.38 10.59
N LEU A 49 0.05 -9.14 11.30
CA LEU A 49 -0.74 -7.93 11.15
C LEU A 49 -0.07 -6.81 11.95
N ALA A 50 0.27 -5.71 11.27
CA ALA A 50 0.86 -4.54 11.92
C ALA A 50 -0.11 -3.91 12.94
N ALA A 51 0.44 -3.25 13.95
CA ALA A 51 -0.34 -2.54 14.95
C ALA A 51 -1.21 -1.44 14.31
N ARG A 52 -2.40 -1.26 14.88
CA ARG A 52 -3.37 -0.20 14.52
C ARG A 52 -3.81 0.52 15.79
N GLN A 53 -4.56 1.61 15.63
CA GLN A 53 -5.16 2.30 16.76
C GLN A 53 -6.00 1.31 17.58
N ALA A 54 -5.66 1.17 18.87
CA ALA A 54 -6.26 0.23 19.82
C ALA A 54 -6.11 -1.28 19.50
N GLN A 55 -5.21 -1.68 18.59
CA GLN A 55 -4.92 -3.09 18.33
C GLN A 55 -3.41 -3.31 18.18
N PRO A 56 -2.76 -4.09 19.06
CA PRO A 56 -1.34 -4.38 18.94
C PRO A 56 -1.06 -5.21 17.68
N ALA A 57 0.19 -5.18 17.23
CA ALA A 57 0.63 -6.10 16.20
C ALA A 57 0.44 -7.54 16.68
N ARG A 58 -0.01 -8.43 15.80
CA ARG A 58 -0.29 -9.83 16.17
C ARG A 58 -0.03 -10.78 15.01
N ALA A 59 0.34 -12.01 15.34
CA ALA A 59 0.38 -13.09 14.37
C ALA A 59 -1.04 -13.50 13.97
N VAL A 60 -1.22 -13.79 12.69
CA VAL A 60 -2.45 -14.30 12.10
C VAL A 60 -2.11 -15.60 11.39
N ARG A 61 -2.89 -16.65 11.67
CA ARG A 61 -2.84 -17.92 10.94
C ARG A 61 -4.17 -18.08 10.23
N GLN A 62 -4.15 -18.33 8.93
CA GLN A 62 -5.37 -18.57 8.16
C GLN A 62 -5.34 -19.93 7.51
N GLN A 63 -6.49 -20.60 7.53
CA GLN A 63 -6.78 -21.76 6.70
C GLN A 63 -7.33 -21.26 5.36
N VAL A 64 -6.86 -21.87 4.28
CA VAL A 64 -7.13 -21.41 2.91
C VAL A 64 -7.85 -22.51 2.13
N TRP A 65 -8.92 -22.12 1.44
CA TRP A 65 -9.62 -22.92 0.44
C TRP A 65 -9.54 -22.18 -0.89
N ALA A 66 -9.38 -22.91 -1.99
CA ALA A 66 -9.41 -22.37 -3.33
C ALA A 66 -10.17 -23.31 -4.26
N GLN A 67 -11.05 -22.76 -5.08
CA GLN A 67 -11.79 -23.53 -6.08
C GLN A 67 -12.07 -22.68 -7.32
N ARG A 68 -11.92 -23.27 -8.51
CA ARG A 68 -12.38 -22.65 -9.76
C ARG A 68 -13.88 -22.87 -9.92
N VAL A 69 -14.63 -21.78 -10.08
CA VAL A 69 -16.10 -21.80 -10.16
C VAL A 69 -16.58 -21.01 -11.37
N ALA A 70 -17.55 -21.59 -12.09
CA ALA A 70 -18.31 -20.92 -13.13
C ALA A 70 -19.41 -20.04 -12.49
N LEU A 71 -19.24 -18.72 -12.53
CA LEU A 71 -20.21 -17.77 -11.98
C LEU A 71 -21.18 -17.32 -13.08
N PRO A 72 -22.50 -17.51 -12.91
CA PRO A 72 -23.48 -17.04 -13.89
C PRO A 72 -23.52 -15.51 -13.89
N ASP A 73 -23.57 -14.91 -15.07
CA ASP A 73 -23.89 -13.50 -15.22
C ASP A 73 -25.39 -13.27 -15.44
N ALA A 74 -25.82 -12.01 -15.27
CA ALA A 74 -27.23 -11.65 -15.38
C ALA A 74 -27.76 -11.67 -16.84
N ALA A 75 -26.87 -11.72 -17.83
CA ALA A 75 -27.18 -11.75 -19.26
C ALA A 75 -27.18 -13.20 -19.82
N GLY A 76 -27.10 -14.22 -18.96
CA GLY A 76 -27.10 -15.63 -19.36
C GLY A 76 -25.72 -16.19 -19.73
N GLY A 77 -24.66 -15.40 -19.61
CA GLY A 77 -23.28 -15.85 -19.78
C GLY A 77 -22.66 -16.38 -18.48
N VAL A 78 -21.39 -16.77 -18.58
CA VAL A 78 -20.61 -17.34 -17.47
C VAL A 78 -19.24 -16.68 -17.39
N VAL A 79 -18.83 -16.33 -16.16
CA VAL A 79 -17.47 -15.89 -15.85
C VAL A 79 -16.81 -16.97 -14.99
N SER A 80 -15.74 -17.58 -15.52
CA SER A 80 -14.91 -18.50 -14.73
C SER A 80 -14.03 -17.69 -13.77
N ALA A 81 -14.10 -18.02 -12.48
CA ALA A 81 -13.39 -17.31 -11.43
C ALA A 81 -12.82 -18.27 -10.40
N THR A 82 -11.58 -18.04 -9.99
CA THR A 82 -10.97 -18.70 -8.85
C THR A 82 -11.46 -18.01 -7.59
N CYS A 83 -12.11 -18.77 -6.73
CA CYS A 83 -12.68 -18.33 -5.48
C CYS A 83 -11.77 -18.78 -4.35
N ILE A 84 -11.29 -17.85 -3.54
CA ILE A 84 -10.39 -18.12 -2.41
C ILE A 84 -11.08 -17.69 -1.13
N VAL A 85 -11.12 -18.58 -0.15
CA VAL A 85 -11.51 -18.25 1.23
C VAL A 85 -10.28 -18.40 2.11
N ALA A 86 -9.88 -17.33 2.79
CA ALA A 86 -8.86 -17.34 3.82
C ALA A 86 -9.49 -16.96 5.15
N ARG A 87 -9.61 -17.91 6.06
CA ARG A 87 -10.26 -17.74 7.37
C ARG A 87 -9.24 -17.88 8.49
N GLU A 88 -9.19 -16.89 9.37
CA GLU A 88 -8.35 -16.91 10.56
C GLU A 88 -8.73 -18.06 11.50
N VAL A 89 -7.71 -18.76 11.98
CA VAL A 89 -7.80 -19.87 12.92
C VAL A 89 -7.27 -19.43 14.27
N ASP A 90 -7.99 -19.76 15.34
CA ASP A 90 -7.69 -19.39 16.73
C ASP A 90 -7.44 -17.88 16.90
N PRO A 91 -8.40 -17.00 16.53
CA PRO A 91 -8.25 -15.56 16.79
C PRO A 91 -8.16 -15.31 18.30
N PRO A 92 -7.44 -14.27 18.76
CA PRO A 92 -7.43 -13.90 20.16
C PRO A 92 -8.84 -13.67 20.71
N ALA A 93 -9.04 -13.97 22.00
CA ALA A 93 -10.33 -13.79 22.66
C ALA A 93 -10.86 -12.34 22.48
N GLY A 94 -12.13 -12.21 22.10
CA GLY A 94 -12.77 -10.92 21.85
C GLY A 94 -12.39 -10.24 20.52
N VAL A 95 -11.52 -10.83 19.71
CA VAL A 95 -11.14 -10.30 18.39
C VAL A 95 -11.97 -10.97 17.30
N LYS A 96 -12.65 -10.16 16.47
CA LYS A 96 -13.36 -10.66 15.30
C LYS A 96 -12.36 -11.32 14.32
N PRO A 97 -12.55 -12.59 13.93
CA PRO A 97 -11.64 -13.28 13.03
C PRO A 97 -11.58 -12.61 11.66
N ILE A 98 -10.40 -12.60 11.07
CA ILE A 98 -10.18 -12.16 9.70
C ILE A 98 -10.66 -13.25 8.74
N GLU A 99 -11.67 -12.91 7.93
CA GLU A 99 -12.09 -13.73 6.80
C GLU A 99 -12.05 -12.91 5.50
N TRP A 100 -11.31 -13.43 4.52
CA TRP A 100 -11.23 -12.89 3.18
C TRP A 100 -11.86 -13.87 2.20
N ARG A 101 -12.74 -13.33 1.36
CA ARG A 101 -13.38 -14.04 0.25
C ARG A 101 -12.98 -13.32 -1.01
N LEU A 102 -12.07 -13.91 -1.76
CA LEU A 102 -11.45 -13.29 -2.92
C LEU A 102 -11.92 -14.00 -4.19
N LEU A 103 -12.00 -13.24 -5.27
CA LEU A 103 -12.27 -13.72 -6.61
C LEU A 103 -11.11 -13.27 -7.51
N SER A 104 -10.59 -14.15 -8.35
CA SER A 104 -9.60 -13.80 -9.38
C SER A 104 -9.86 -14.53 -10.70
N ASN A 105 -9.44 -13.96 -11.83
CA ASN A 105 -9.38 -14.72 -13.10
C ASN A 105 -8.20 -15.68 -13.15
N ARG A 106 -7.14 -15.45 -12.36
CA ARG A 106 -5.94 -16.30 -12.34
C ARG A 106 -6.24 -17.69 -11.80
N GLU A 107 -5.59 -18.70 -12.35
CA GLU A 107 -5.69 -20.07 -11.86
C GLU A 107 -4.85 -20.25 -10.58
N VAL A 108 -5.30 -21.15 -9.70
CA VAL A 108 -4.63 -21.47 -8.44
C VAL A 108 -4.64 -22.99 -8.32
N ASN A 109 -3.46 -23.58 -8.47
CA ASN A 109 -3.28 -25.02 -8.49
C ASN A 109 -2.69 -25.56 -7.18
N ASP A 110 -2.14 -24.69 -6.34
CA ASP A 110 -1.48 -25.03 -5.09
C ASP A 110 -1.62 -23.91 -4.04
N LEU A 111 -1.08 -24.17 -2.85
CA LEU A 111 -1.07 -23.22 -1.73
C LEU A 111 -0.25 -21.96 -2.04
N ASP A 112 0.87 -22.07 -2.77
CA ASP A 112 1.76 -20.95 -3.04
C ASP A 112 1.10 -19.93 -3.98
N ALA A 113 0.38 -20.41 -5.01
CA ALA A 113 -0.43 -19.56 -5.88
C ALA A 113 -1.57 -18.88 -5.10
N ALA A 114 -2.21 -19.57 -4.16
CA ALA A 114 -3.24 -18.98 -3.30
C ALA A 114 -2.64 -17.91 -2.36
N ALA A 115 -1.50 -18.20 -1.76
CA ALA A 115 -0.78 -17.30 -0.86
C ALA A 115 -0.33 -16.03 -1.60
N GLN A 116 0.17 -16.15 -2.83
CA GLN A 116 0.55 -15.00 -3.66
C GLN A 116 -0.63 -14.04 -3.88
N LEU A 117 -1.82 -14.56 -4.23
CA LEU A 117 -3.01 -13.72 -4.39
C LEU A 117 -3.43 -13.07 -3.07
N ILE A 118 -3.33 -13.79 -1.95
CA ILE A 118 -3.61 -13.23 -0.63
C ILE A 118 -2.62 -12.10 -0.31
N ASP A 119 -1.33 -12.24 -0.62
CA ASP A 119 -0.32 -11.20 -0.43
C ASP A 119 -0.57 -9.98 -1.30
N TRP A 120 -1.01 -10.16 -2.55
CA TRP A 120 -1.47 -9.05 -3.40
C TRP A 120 -2.67 -8.33 -2.79
N TYR A 121 -3.63 -9.08 -2.23
CA TYR A 121 -4.77 -8.48 -1.53
C TYR A 121 -4.34 -7.70 -0.28
N ARG A 122 -3.34 -8.20 0.47
CA ARG A 122 -2.76 -7.50 1.63
C ARG A 122 -2.13 -6.17 1.23
N ALA A 123 -1.55 -6.07 0.03
CA ALA A 123 -1.03 -4.82 -0.53
C ALA A 123 -2.12 -3.82 -0.97
N ARG A 124 -3.41 -4.19 -0.97
CA ARG A 124 -4.51 -3.25 -1.33
C ARG A 124 -4.53 -2.01 -0.43
N TRP A 125 -4.14 -2.14 0.84
CA TRP A 125 -4.15 -1.03 1.79
C TRP A 125 -3.23 0.13 1.38
N GLU A 126 -2.25 -0.12 0.51
CA GLU A 126 -1.28 0.90 0.11
C GLU A 126 -1.89 2.07 -0.66
N VAL A 127 -3.02 1.85 -1.34
CA VAL A 127 -3.77 2.96 -1.96
C VAL A 127 -4.39 3.89 -0.92
N GLU A 128 -4.76 3.37 0.26
CA GLU A 128 -5.32 4.18 1.34
C GLU A 128 -4.25 5.09 1.94
N LEU A 129 -3.00 4.62 1.99
CA LEU A 129 -1.85 5.45 2.35
C LEU A 129 -1.62 6.57 1.36
N PHE A 130 -1.71 6.28 0.05
CA PHE A 130 -1.62 7.29 -1.00
C PHE A 130 -2.69 8.38 -0.82
N PHE A 131 -3.95 8.00 -0.64
CA PHE A 131 -5.03 8.96 -0.39
C PHE A 131 -4.88 9.69 0.95
N HIS A 132 -4.31 9.05 1.97
CA HIS A 132 -4.01 9.72 3.23
C HIS A 132 -3.00 10.86 3.04
N VAL A 133 -1.92 10.63 2.28
CA VAL A 133 -0.96 11.68 1.93
C VAL A 133 -1.61 12.77 1.09
N LEU A 134 -2.35 12.40 0.05
CA LEU A 134 -3.01 13.36 -0.85
C LEU A 134 -3.99 14.26 -0.08
N LYS A 135 -4.86 13.68 0.74
CA LYS A 135 -5.88 14.43 1.48
C LYS A 135 -5.34 15.18 2.68
N ASN A 136 -4.50 14.55 3.50
CA ASN A 136 -4.08 15.13 4.80
C ASN A 136 -2.70 15.77 4.74
N GLY A 137 -1.77 15.18 3.98
CA GLY A 137 -0.43 15.74 3.78
C GLY A 137 -0.48 16.94 2.84
N CYS A 138 -1.00 16.75 1.62
CA CYS A 138 -1.12 17.80 0.61
C CYS A 138 -2.34 18.71 0.81
N ARG A 139 -3.28 18.35 1.69
CA ARG A 139 -4.48 19.15 2.03
C ARG A 139 -5.31 19.55 0.81
N VAL A 140 -5.45 18.65 -0.16
CA VAL A 140 -6.12 18.98 -1.44
C VAL A 140 -7.59 19.38 -1.26
N GLU A 141 -8.26 18.89 -0.22
CA GLU A 141 -9.66 19.24 0.09
C GLU A 141 -9.80 20.65 0.69
N ALA A 142 -8.70 21.28 1.10
CA ALA A 142 -8.68 22.66 1.61
C ALA A 142 -8.33 23.70 0.52
N LEU A 143 -8.08 23.28 -0.72
CA LEU A 143 -7.73 24.19 -1.81
C LEU A 143 -8.92 25.08 -2.19
N GLN A 144 -8.68 26.39 -2.28
CA GLN A 144 -9.68 27.41 -2.63
C GLN A 144 -9.40 27.99 -4.03
N LEU A 145 -9.25 27.12 -5.03
CA LEU A 145 -8.99 27.55 -6.42
C LEU A 145 -10.30 27.91 -7.14
N ALA A 146 -10.27 29.00 -7.90
CA ALA A 146 -11.47 29.62 -8.48
C ALA A 146 -12.15 28.84 -9.63
N SER A 147 -11.62 27.70 -10.08
CA SER A 147 -12.25 26.91 -11.15
C SER A 147 -11.88 25.42 -11.08
N MET A 148 -12.76 24.58 -11.64
CA MET A 148 -12.54 23.12 -11.73
C MET A 148 -11.23 22.79 -12.44
N ALA A 149 -10.96 23.42 -13.60
CA ALA A 149 -9.73 23.18 -14.36
C ALA A 149 -8.45 23.55 -13.58
N ARG A 150 -8.53 24.48 -12.62
CA ARG A 150 -7.39 24.79 -11.72
C ARG A 150 -7.26 23.75 -10.61
N LEU A 151 -8.38 23.27 -10.07
CA LEU A 151 -8.40 22.17 -9.09
C LEU A 151 -7.86 20.87 -9.69
N GLU A 152 -8.28 20.49 -10.89
CA GLU A 152 -7.79 19.28 -11.58
C GLU A 152 -6.27 19.32 -11.81
N ARG A 153 -5.74 20.46 -12.26
CA ARG A 153 -4.29 20.66 -12.44
C ARG A 153 -3.53 20.57 -11.11
N ALA A 154 -4.05 21.19 -10.06
CA ALA A 154 -3.46 21.09 -8.74
C ALA A 154 -3.48 19.65 -8.20
N LEU A 155 -4.61 18.95 -8.35
CA LEU A 155 -4.76 17.55 -7.96
C LEU A 155 -3.75 16.65 -8.69
N ALA A 156 -3.56 16.82 -10.01
CA ALA A 156 -2.58 16.06 -10.77
C ALA A 156 -1.15 16.22 -10.21
N LEU A 157 -0.76 17.46 -9.88
CA LEU A 157 0.55 17.73 -9.26
C LEU A 157 0.66 17.10 -7.86
N PHE A 158 -0.37 17.26 -7.02
CA PHE A 158 -0.37 16.70 -5.67
C PHE A 158 -0.42 15.18 -5.65
N MET A 159 -0.99 14.52 -6.66
CA MET A 159 -0.93 13.07 -6.83
C MET A 159 0.52 12.59 -7.03
N VAL A 160 1.33 13.31 -7.82
CA VAL A 160 2.77 13.01 -7.99
C VAL A 160 3.52 13.18 -6.67
N VAL A 161 3.24 14.26 -5.92
CA VAL A 161 3.84 14.51 -4.60
C VAL A 161 3.47 13.40 -3.61
N ALA A 162 2.19 13.03 -3.54
CA ALA A 162 1.70 11.97 -2.66
C ALA A 162 2.34 10.62 -2.98
N TRP A 163 2.45 10.29 -4.27
CA TRP A 163 3.16 9.10 -4.73
C TRP A 163 4.64 9.12 -4.34
N ARG A 164 5.35 10.25 -4.54
CA ARG A 164 6.77 10.37 -4.17
C ARG A 164 6.98 10.09 -2.69
N ILE A 165 6.15 10.66 -1.81
CA ILE A 165 6.24 10.45 -0.36
C ILE A 165 6.00 8.97 0.00
N ALA A 166 4.95 8.36 -0.56
CA ALA A 166 4.65 6.95 -0.32
C ALA A 166 5.77 6.03 -0.85
N ARG A 167 6.36 6.37 -2.01
CA ARG A 167 7.50 5.67 -2.60
C ARG A 167 8.75 5.78 -1.75
N LEU A 168 9.08 6.96 -1.23
CA LEU A 168 10.23 7.16 -0.33
C LEU A 168 10.11 6.30 0.93
N MET A 169 8.92 6.29 1.56
CA MET A 169 8.65 5.42 2.72
C MET A 169 8.87 3.95 2.36
N ARG A 170 8.39 3.51 1.18
CA ARG A 170 8.54 2.12 0.75
C ARG A 170 9.98 1.73 0.49
N LEU A 171 10.68 2.49 -0.35
CA LEU A 171 12.05 2.20 -0.72
C LEU A 171 12.98 2.29 0.50
N GLY A 172 12.74 3.20 1.45
CA GLY A 172 13.48 3.22 2.71
C GLY A 172 13.37 1.90 3.48
N ARG A 173 12.20 1.22 3.42
CA ARG A 173 11.96 -0.06 4.11
C ARG A 173 12.47 -1.27 3.33
N THR A 174 12.23 -1.31 2.01
CA THR A 174 12.47 -2.51 1.19
C THR A 174 13.81 -2.49 0.47
N CYS A 175 14.38 -1.31 0.27
CA CYS A 175 15.63 -1.10 -0.45
C CYS A 175 16.51 -0.08 0.30
N PRO A 176 16.82 -0.33 1.59
CA PRO A 176 17.40 0.69 2.47
C PRO A 176 18.79 1.17 2.03
N ASP A 177 19.54 0.31 1.33
CA ASP A 177 20.91 0.53 0.91
C ASP A 177 21.04 1.21 -0.47
N LEU A 178 19.93 1.55 -1.13
CA LEU A 178 19.97 2.32 -2.38
C LEU A 178 20.71 3.65 -2.16
N ASP A 179 21.35 4.14 -3.22
CA ASP A 179 21.93 5.48 -3.21
C ASP A 179 20.81 6.54 -3.07
N ALA A 180 20.89 7.38 -2.03
CA ALA A 180 19.94 8.46 -1.80
C ALA A 180 19.90 9.48 -2.96
N GLY A 181 20.99 9.63 -3.71
CA GLY A 181 21.14 10.55 -4.83
C GLY A 181 20.23 10.22 -6.01
N LEU A 182 19.69 8.99 -6.06
CA LEU A 182 18.67 8.60 -7.04
C LEU A 182 17.29 9.24 -6.77
N LEU A 183 17.04 9.67 -5.53
CA LEU A 183 15.73 10.10 -5.02
C LEU A 183 15.75 11.52 -4.42
N PHE A 184 16.92 11.99 -4.00
CA PHE A 184 17.16 13.28 -3.37
C PHE A 184 18.27 14.03 -4.10
N GLU A 185 18.06 15.31 -4.34
CA GLU A 185 19.14 16.19 -4.80
C GLU A 185 20.23 16.32 -3.73
N ARG A 186 21.43 16.71 -4.17
CA ARG A 186 22.59 16.90 -3.28
C ARG A 186 22.27 17.80 -2.09
N ASP A 187 21.54 18.88 -2.32
CA ASP A 187 21.21 19.83 -1.27
C ASP A 187 20.10 19.32 -0.35
N GLU A 188 19.15 18.52 -0.87
CA GLU A 188 18.10 17.92 -0.05
C GLU A 188 18.68 16.93 0.97
N TRP A 189 19.53 15.99 0.54
CA TRP A 189 20.09 15.05 1.51
C TRP A 189 21.12 15.73 2.44
N ARG A 190 21.90 16.73 1.97
CA ARG A 190 22.76 17.51 2.88
C ARG A 190 21.96 18.33 3.89
N ALA A 191 20.83 18.91 3.48
CA ALA A 191 19.92 19.63 4.36
C ALA A 191 19.39 18.72 5.48
N ALA A 192 19.02 17.47 5.16
CA ALA A 192 18.59 16.51 6.17
C ALA A 192 19.67 16.28 7.25
N PHE A 193 20.94 16.10 6.87
CA PHE A 193 22.05 15.99 7.83
C PHE A 193 22.26 17.26 8.64
N ASN A 194 22.30 18.42 7.98
CA ASN A 194 22.56 19.71 8.63
C ASN A 194 21.47 20.07 9.65
N LEU A 195 20.20 19.87 9.31
CA LEU A 195 19.06 20.15 10.20
C LEU A 195 19.07 19.23 11.44
N ASP A 196 19.59 18.01 11.31
CA ASP A 196 19.84 17.09 12.42
C ASP A 196 21.20 17.34 13.13
N LYS A 197 21.90 18.42 12.80
CA LYS A 197 23.22 18.79 13.34
C LYS A 197 24.29 17.72 13.13
N LYS A 198 24.19 16.96 12.04
CA LYS A 198 25.16 15.93 11.63
C LYS A 198 26.01 16.45 10.48
N LYS A 199 27.27 16.04 10.44
CA LYS A 199 28.17 16.34 9.32
C LYS A 199 27.72 15.55 8.08
N PRO A 200 27.34 16.20 6.96
CA PRO A 200 26.97 15.47 5.75
C PRO A 200 28.18 14.73 5.16
N PRO A 201 27.99 13.52 4.60
CA PRO A 201 29.04 12.79 3.91
C PRO A 201 29.48 13.52 2.62
N LYS A 202 30.67 13.18 2.11
CA LYS A 202 31.19 13.74 0.85
C LYS A 202 30.47 13.18 -0.38
N THR A 203 30.14 11.90 -0.33
CA THR A 203 29.38 11.18 -1.35
C THR A 203 27.95 10.96 -0.88
N SER A 204 27.08 10.59 -1.80
CA SER A 204 25.68 10.34 -1.46
C SER A 204 25.54 9.17 -0.46
N PRO A 205 24.72 9.33 0.60
CA PRO A 205 24.49 8.32 1.63
C PRO A 205 23.49 7.23 1.19
N ARG A 206 23.21 6.28 2.10
CA ARG A 206 22.15 5.29 1.93
C ARG A 206 20.77 5.95 2.01
N LEU A 207 19.83 5.45 1.21
CA LEU A 207 18.47 6.00 1.11
C LEU A 207 17.77 6.01 2.46
N ASN A 208 17.79 4.90 3.21
CA ASN A 208 17.07 4.85 4.48
C ASN A 208 17.69 5.75 5.56
N GLU A 209 18.99 6.04 5.47
CA GLU A 209 19.63 7.01 6.37
C GLU A 209 19.01 8.40 6.18
N VAL A 210 18.90 8.85 4.92
CA VAL A 210 18.27 10.14 4.58
C VAL A 210 16.80 10.13 4.95
N VAL A 211 16.04 9.09 4.57
CA VAL A 211 14.61 8.99 4.89
C VAL A 211 14.36 9.07 6.40
N ARG A 212 15.21 8.46 7.23
CA ARG A 212 15.10 8.54 8.69
C ARG A 212 15.43 9.94 9.21
N LEU A 213 16.48 10.60 8.71
CA LEU A 213 16.79 12.00 9.04
C LEU A 213 15.61 12.91 8.72
N VAL A 214 15.11 12.84 7.49
CA VAL A 214 13.89 13.56 7.08
C VAL A 214 12.74 13.27 8.05
N ALA A 215 12.46 12.01 8.36
CA ALA A 215 11.38 11.68 9.27
C ALA A 215 11.58 12.22 10.70
N MET A 216 12.82 12.27 11.22
CA MET A 216 13.11 12.83 12.54
C MET A 216 12.75 14.33 12.61
N LEU A 217 12.97 15.06 11.52
CA LEU A 217 12.53 16.45 11.38
C LEU A 217 11.00 16.60 11.39
N GLY A 218 10.27 15.52 11.06
CA GLY A 218 8.82 15.40 11.21
C GLY A 218 8.37 14.68 12.49
N CYS A 219 9.18 14.73 13.56
CA CYS A 219 8.89 14.17 14.88
C CYS A 219 8.92 12.63 14.99
N PHE A 220 9.57 11.92 14.07
CA PHE A 220 9.92 10.52 14.31
C PHE A 220 11.05 10.44 15.35
N LEU A 221 10.84 9.79 16.49
CA LEU A 221 11.83 9.77 17.58
C LEU A 221 13.03 8.84 17.30
N ALA A 222 12.87 7.86 16.41
CA ALA A 222 13.90 6.90 16.01
C ALA A 222 14.56 6.14 17.18
N ARG A 223 13.82 5.85 18.25
CA ARG A 223 14.34 5.06 19.39
C ARG A 223 14.43 3.57 19.03
N LYS A 224 15.21 2.83 19.80
CA LYS A 224 15.30 1.38 19.68
C LYS A 224 13.89 0.77 19.83
N GLY A 225 13.43 0.08 18.77
CA GLY A 225 12.10 -0.55 18.74
C GLY A 225 10.98 0.29 18.11
N ASP A 226 11.19 1.57 17.79
CA ASP A 226 10.16 2.41 17.12
C ASP A 226 9.88 1.95 15.66
N GLY A 227 10.74 1.11 15.09
CA GLY A 227 10.59 0.58 13.73
C GLY A 227 11.00 1.57 12.64
N GLU A 228 10.20 1.62 11.58
CA GLU A 228 10.45 2.44 10.39
C GLU A 228 9.48 3.62 10.29
N PRO A 229 9.92 4.79 9.80
CA PRO A 229 9.09 5.98 9.74
C PRO A 229 7.87 5.81 8.84
N GLY A 230 6.80 6.53 9.16
CA GLY A 230 5.58 6.56 8.36
C GLY A 230 5.55 7.75 7.39
N VAL A 231 4.62 7.73 6.43
CA VAL A 231 4.44 8.85 5.49
C VAL A 231 4.24 10.21 6.19
N LYS A 232 3.59 10.23 7.36
CA LYS A 232 3.30 11.47 8.09
C LYS A 232 4.56 12.21 8.52
N THR A 233 5.44 11.51 9.21
CA THR A 233 6.72 12.07 9.66
C THR A 233 7.59 12.41 8.47
N ILE A 234 7.55 11.61 7.40
CA ILE A 234 8.32 11.89 6.17
C ILE A 234 7.83 13.18 5.49
N TRP A 235 6.52 13.37 5.26
CA TRP A 235 6.06 14.58 4.57
C TRP A 235 6.29 15.85 5.39
N GLN A 236 6.15 15.78 6.73
CA GLN A 236 6.41 16.92 7.61
C GLN A 236 7.89 17.30 7.58
N GLY A 237 8.76 16.29 7.60
CA GLY A 237 10.21 16.48 7.45
C GLY A 237 10.61 17.04 6.10
N LEU A 238 10.02 16.54 5.01
CA LEU A 238 10.33 16.96 3.65
C LEU A 238 10.09 18.46 3.45
N GLN A 239 9.03 19.02 4.03
CA GLN A 239 8.78 20.47 3.96
C GLN A 239 9.98 21.26 4.50
N ARG A 240 10.50 20.87 5.67
CA ARG A 240 11.66 21.52 6.29
C ARG A 240 12.94 21.36 5.46
N VAL A 241 13.15 20.17 4.90
CA VAL A 241 14.33 19.84 4.08
C VAL A 241 14.34 20.64 2.79
N VAL A 242 13.21 20.73 2.09
CA VAL A 242 13.08 21.46 0.83
C VAL A 242 13.32 22.95 1.04
N ASP A 243 12.73 23.54 2.09
CA ASP A 243 12.92 24.96 2.41
C ASP A 243 14.39 25.27 2.74
N PHE A 244 15.04 24.42 3.54
CA PHE A 244 16.45 24.60 3.89
C PHE A 244 17.38 24.39 2.69
N ALA A 245 17.09 23.40 1.82
CA ALA A 245 17.85 23.16 0.60
C ALA A 245 17.76 24.34 -0.39
N ALA A 246 16.57 24.96 -0.50
CA ALA A 246 16.40 26.20 -1.26
C ALA A 246 17.26 27.33 -0.69
N GLY A 247 17.30 27.50 0.63
CA GLY A 247 18.19 28.46 1.30
C GLY A 247 19.69 28.20 1.04
N LEU A 248 20.13 26.93 1.06
CA LEU A 248 21.51 26.56 0.74
C LEU A 248 21.90 26.83 -0.72
N ARG A 249 20.96 26.72 -1.65
CA ARG A 249 21.18 27.11 -3.05
C ARG A 249 21.34 28.62 -3.17
N TYR A 250 20.38 29.36 -2.62
CA TYR A 250 20.41 30.82 -2.64
C TYR A 250 21.67 31.40 -2.00
N ALA A 251 22.12 30.86 -0.85
CA ALA A 251 23.34 31.34 -0.20
C ALA A 251 24.60 31.14 -1.06
N ARG A 252 24.71 30.04 -1.82
CA ARG A 252 25.84 29.83 -2.73
C ARG A 252 25.82 30.81 -3.91
N GLU A 253 24.64 31.10 -4.43
CA GLU A 253 24.46 32.08 -5.50
C GLU A 253 24.82 33.52 -5.07
N LEU A 254 24.85 33.81 -3.78
CA LEU A 254 25.31 35.10 -3.25
C LEU A 254 26.83 35.17 -3.05
N ASP A 255 27.47 34.02 -2.88
CA ASP A 255 28.92 33.90 -2.67
C ASP A 255 29.70 33.74 -4.00
N ASP A 256 28.99 33.49 -5.11
CA ASP A 256 29.49 33.44 -6.51
C ASP A 256 29.39 34.81 -7.21
#